data_AF-A0A0Q6TBQ9-F1
#
_entry.id   AF-A0A0Q6TBQ9-F1
#
_cell.length_a   1.000
_cell.length_b   1.000
_cell.length_c   1.000
_cell.angle_alpha   90.00
_cell.angle_beta   90.00
_cell.angle_gamma   90.00
#
_symmetry.space_group_name_H-M   'P 1'
#
loop_
_entity.id
_entity.type
_entity.pdbx_description
1 polymer ?
#
loop_
_entity_poly.entity_id
_entity_poly.type
_entity_poly.pdbx_seq_one_letter_code
_entity_poly.pdbx_strand_id
1 'polypeptide(L)'
;MLDRRPKVKRLLLGLCVLLVAWYAALFVYGFANFPMAPYKPCGTQEYCDKSGQPRAKADFEAFEQWERLFLLSVPLGIAAAFVVRKLWK
;
A
#
# COMPACT_ATOMS: atom_id res chain seq x y z
N MET A 1 26.97 7.98 -29.94
CA MET A 1 26.38 7.96 -28.58
C MET A 1 24.86 8.01 -28.73
N LEU A 2 24.15 6.91 -28.48
CA LEU A 2 22.68 6.90 -28.52
C LEU A 2 22.13 7.52 -27.24
N ASP A 3 21.40 8.62 -27.37
CA ASP A 3 20.69 9.25 -26.25
C ASP A 3 19.60 8.30 -25.73
N ARG A 4 19.88 7.62 -24.61
CA ARG A 4 18.93 6.70 -23.94
C ARG A 4 17.90 7.42 -23.08
N ARG A 5 18.01 8.74 -22.88
CA ARG A 5 17.12 9.53 -22.03
C ARG A 5 15.62 9.38 -22.34
N PRO A 6 15.14 9.33 -23.61
CA PRO A 6 13.69 9.26 -23.86
C PRO A 6 13.10 7.90 -23.50
N LYS A 7 13.84 6.80 -23.69
CA LYS A 7 13.37 5.44 -23.34
C LYS A 7 13.29 5.25 -21.83
N VAL A 8 14.29 5.75 -21.09
CA VAL A 8 14.32 5.70 -19.62
C VAL A 8 13.19 6.51 -19.01
N LYS A 9 12.91 7.71 -19.54
CA LYS A 9 11.78 8.54 -19.07
C LYS A 9 10.42 7.85 -19.27
N ARG A 10 10.20 7.19 -20.42
CA ARG A 10 8.96 6.43 -20.69
C ARG A 10 8.80 5.23 -19.76
N LEU A 11 9.89 4.48 -19.52
CA LEU A 11 9.89 3.36 -18.58
C LEU A 11 9.56 3.81 -17.15
N LEU A 12 10.18 4.90 -16.68
CA LEU A 12 9.94 5.43 -15.34
C LEU A 12 8.52 5.98 -15.18
N LEU A 13 7.99 6.66 -16.20
CA LEU A 13 6.60 7.11 -16.18
C LEU A 13 5.65 5.92 -16.09
N GLY A 14 5.88 4.86 -16.88
CA GLY A 14 5.12 3.61 -16.81
C GLY A 14 5.18 2.97 -15.41
N LEU A 15 6.38 2.91 -14.81
CA LEU A 15 6.55 2.40 -13.45
C LEU A 15 5.79 3.25 -12.41
N CYS A 16 5.83 4.58 -12.52
CA CYS A 16 5.06 5.45 -11.64
C CYS A 16 3.54 5.23 -11.77
N VAL A 17 3.03 5.09 -12.99
CA VAL A 17 1.60 4.80 -13.21
C VAL A 17 1.22 3.46 -12.61
N LEU A 18 2.05 2.42 -12.78
CA LEU A 18 1.83 1.11 -12.18
C LEU A 18 1.85 1.15 -10.66
N LEU A 19 2.79 1.88 -10.05
CA LEU A 19 2.85 2.07 -8.60
C LEU A 19 1.61 2.79 -8.08
N VAL A 20 1.15 3.86 -8.74
CA VAL A 20 -0.07 4.57 -8.37
C VAL A 20 -1.30 3.66 -8.49
N ALA A 21 -1.41 2.88 -9.57
CA ALA A 21 -2.49 1.93 -9.76
C ALA A 21 -2.48 0.84 -8.68
N TRP A 22 -1.31 0.30 -8.35
CA TRP A 22 -1.12 -0.67 -7.27
C TRP A 22 -1.58 -0.11 -5.92
N TYR A 23 -1.21 1.14 -5.63
CA TYR A 23 -1.64 1.85 -4.43
C TYR A 23 -3.15 2.03 -4.35
N ALA A 24 -3.76 2.49 -5.44
CA ALA A 24 -5.20 2.64 -5.52
C ALA A 24 -5.91 1.29 -5.29
N ALA A 25 -5.39 0.22 -5.89
CA ALA A 25 -5.92 -1.13 -5.69
C ALA A 25 -5.83 -1.59 -4.23
N LEU A 26 -4.67 -1.43 -3.58
CA LEU A 26 -4.52 -1.78 -2.16
C LEU A 26 -5.44 -0.95 -1.26
N PHE A 27 -5.58 0.35 -1.54
CA PHE A 27 -6.45 1.24 -0.79
C PHE A 27 -7.93 0.85 -0.91
N VAL A 28 -8.41 0.62 -2.15
CA VAL A 28 -9.79 0.18 -2.41
C VAL A 28 -10.06 -1.19 -1.79
N TYR A 29 -9.11 -2.12 -1.91
CA TYR A 29 -9.20 -3.44 -1.28
C TYR A 29 -9.37 -3.33 0.23
N GLY A 30 -8.56 -2.48 0.89
CA GLY A 30 -8.64 -2.26 2.33
C GLY A 30 -9.97 -1.68 2.75
N PHE A 31 -10.47 -0.68 2.03
CA PHE A 31 -11.76 -0.05 2.32
C PHE A 31 -12.95 -1.00 2.14
N ALA A 32 -12.90 -1.86 1.12
CA ALA A 32 -13.96 -2.83 0.85
C ALA A 32 -13.97 -4.00 1.83
N ASN A 33 -12.80 -4.53 2.21
CA ASN A 33 -12.69 -5.75 3.02
C ASN A 33 -12.60 -5.47 4.53
N PHE A 34 -12.14 -4.28 4.93
CA PHE A 34 -11.97 -3.93 6.34
C PHE A 34 -12.71 -2.63 6.72
N PRO A 35 -14.04 -2.53 6.47
CA PRO A 35 -14.79 -1.29 6.73
C PRO A 35 -14.88 -0.93 8.23
N MET A 36 -14.74 -1.93 9.11
CA MET A 36 -14.82 -1.80 10.57
C MET A 36 -13.44 -1.68 11.24
N ALA A 37 -12.35 -1.73 10.47
CA ALA A 37 -11.01 -1.46 10.97
C ALA A 37 -10.89 -0.04 11.56
N PRO A 38 -9.94 0.22 12.48
CA PRO A 38 -8.86 -0.68 12.93
C PRO A 38 -9.33 -1.71 13.98
N TYR A 39 -8.71 -2.88 13.94
CA TYR A 39 -8.92 -3.93 14.94
C TYR A 39 -7.93 -3.77 16.11
N LYS A 40 -8.39 -4.01 17.34
CA LYS A 40 -7.58 -3.90 18.56
C LYS A 40 -7.82 -5.10 19.47
N PRO A 41 -6.81 -5.56 20.24
CA PRO A 41 -7.04 -6.58 21.26
C PRO A 41 -8.01 -6.05 22.33
N CYS A 42 -9.06 -6.82 22.64
CA CYS A 42 -10.09 -6.44 23.63
C CYS A 42 -10.40 -7.52 24.67
N GLY A 43 -9.64 -8.62 24.65
CA GLY A 43 -9.71 -9.71 25.63
C GLY A 43 -8.48 -10.61 25.50
N THR A 44 -8.46 -11.72 26.24
CA THR A 44 -7.32 -12.65 26.24
C THR A 44 -7.13 -13.40 24.91
N GLN A 45 -8.20 -13.58 24.12
CA GLN A 45 -8.17 -14.27 22.81
C GLN A 45 -9.04 -13.59 21.75
N GLU A 46 -9.50 -12.37 21.99
CA GLU A 46 -10.47 -11.66 21.15
C GLU A 46 -9.91 -10.33 20.65
N TYR A 47 -10.25 -10.02 19.41
CA TYR A 47 -9.97 -8.73 18.77
C TYR A 47 -11.29 -8.03 18.55
N CYS A 48 -11.35 -6.73 18.83
CA CYS A 48 -12.53 -5.93 18.59
C CYS A 48 -12.28 -4.97 17.45
N ASP A 49 -13.32 -4.70 16.68
CA ASP A 49 -13.33 -3.64 15.68
C ASP A 49 -13.48 -2.25 16.32
N LYS A 50 -13.55 -1.20 15.49
CA LYS A 50 -13.72 0.18 15.98
C LYS A 50 -15.04 0.41 16.73
N SER A 51 -16.03 -0.46 16.53
CA SER A 51 -17.34 -0.42 17.19
C SER A 51 -17.37 -1.26 18.46
N GLY A 52 -16.26 -1.90 18.83
CA GLY A 52 -16.17 -2.76 20.01
C GLY A 52 -16.79 -4.14 19.82
N GLN A 53 -17.13 -4.52 18.58
CA GLN A 53 -17.69 -5.84 18.30
C GLN A 53 -16.56 -6.87 18.22
N PRO A 54 -16.71 -8.04 18.86
CA PRO A 54 -15.69 -9.08 18.80
C PRO A 54 -15.59 -9.65 17.37
N ARG A 55 -14.35 -9.87 16.94
CA ARG A 55 -13.95 -10.38 15.63
C ARG A 55 -13.02 -11.57 15.81
N ALA A 56 -13.05 -12.45 14.83
CA ALA A 56 -12.16 -13.60 14.80
C ALA A 56 -10.70 -13.14 14.64
N LYS A 57 -9.76 -13.87 15.24
CA LYS A 57 -8.31 -13.67 15.06
C LYS A 57 -7.88 -13.65 13.59
N ALA A 58 -8.55 -14.44 12.75
CA ALA A 58 -8.29 -14.46 11.31
C ALA A 58 -8.55 -13.11 10.63
N ASP A 59 -9.57 -12.36 11.06
CA ASP A 59 -9.87 -11.02 10.51
C ASP A 59 -8.76 -10.02 10.85
N PHE A 60 -8.25 -10.11 12.08
CA PHE A 60 -7.13 -9.30 12.54
C PHE A 60 -5.85 -9.61 11.75
N GLU A 61 -5.51 -10.90 11.58
CA GLU A 61 -4.33 -11.32 10.82
C GLU A 61 -4.42 -10.88 9.35
N ALA A 62 -5.60 -10.98 8.72
CA ALA A 62 -5.82 -10.52 7.36
C ALA A 62 -5.64 -9.00 7.22
N PHE A 63 -6.15 -8.22 8.17
CA PHE A 63 -5.96 -6.77 8.21
C PHE A 63 -4.49 -6.41 8.43
N GLU A 64 -3.81 -7.07 9.36
CA GLU A 64 -2.41 -6.81 9.65
C GLU A 64 -1.51 -7.11 8.43
N GLN A 65 -1.79 -8.20 7.71
CA GLN A 65 -1.08 -8.51 6.46
C GLN A 65 -1.30 -7.44 5.40
N TRP A 66 -2.54 -6.99 5.20
CA TRP A 66 -2.87 -5.90 4.28
C TRP A 66 -2.17 -4.59 4.68
N GLU A 67 -2.23 -4.21 5.96
CA GLU A 67 -1.64 -2.99 6.48
C GLU A 67 -0.11 -3.00 6.29
N ARG A 68 0.54 -4.14 6.59
CA ARG A 68 1.97 -4.33 6.34
C ARG A 68 2.31 -4.18 4.86
N LEU A 69 1.56 -4.82 3.96
CA LEU A 69 1.78 -4.69 2.52
C LEU A 69 1.62 -3.25 2.03
N PHE A 70 0.59 -2.56 2.53
CA PHE A 70 0.33 -1.16 2.21
C PHE A 70 1.49 -0.26 2.68
N LEU A 71 1.92 -0.39 3.94
CA LEU A 71 3.02 0.40 4.49
C LEU A 71 4.37 0.08 3.84
N LEU A 72 4.65 -1.18 3.53
CA LEU A 72 5.88 -1.58 2.82
C LEU A 72 5.94 -1.04 1.40
N SER A 73 4.79 -0.76 0.78
CA SER A 73 4.78 -0.15 -0.55
C SER A 73 5.17 1.35 -0.53
N VAL A 74 5.20 2.02 0.64
CA VAL A 74 5.51 3.46 0.80
C VAL A 74 6.94 3.81 0.42
N PRO A 75 7.97 3.15 0.97
CA PRO A 75 9.33 3.41 0.55
C PRO A 75 9.56 3.17 -0.95
N LEU A 76 8.85 2.22 -1.58
CA LEU A 76 8.95 1.99 -3.03
C LEU A 76 8.44 3.18 -3.84
N GLY A 77 7.30 3.76 -3.46
CA GLY A 77 6.77 4.97 -4.07
C GLY A 77 7.71 6.17 -3.92
N ILE A 78 8.25 6.38 -2.71
CA ILE A 78 9.20 7.47 -2.42
C ILE A 78 10.48 7.30 -3.24
N ALA A 79 11.03 6.08 -3.31
CA ALA A 79 12.24 5.80 -4.09
C ALA A 79 12.02 6.09 -5.58
N ALA A 80 10.89 5.65 -6.15
CA ALA A 80 10.54 5.93 -7.54
C ALA A 80 10.42 7.44 -7.80
N ALA A 81 9.75 8.19 -6.91
CA ALA A 81 9.62 9.64 -7.01
C ALA A 81 10.98 10.36 -6.95
N PHE A 82 11.90 9.90 -6.09
CA PHE A 82 13.25 10.46 -5.98
C PHE A 82 14.07 10.25 -7.26
N VAL A 83 14.00 9.06 -7.85
CA VAL A 83 14.68 8.73 -9.11
C VAL A 83 14.12 9.59 -10.26
N VAL A 84 12.80 9.72 -10.36
CA VAL A 84 12.16 10.57 -11.37
C VAL A 84 12.58 12.03 -11.21
N ARG A 85 12.55 12.57 -9.99
CA ARG A 85 12.99 13.94 -9.70
C ARG A 85 14.45 14.17 -10.10
N LYS A 86 15.33 13.21 -9.83
CA LYS A 86 16.76 13.31 -10.18
C LYS A 86 17.00 13.29 -11.69
N LEU A 87 16.16 12.59 -12.46
CA LEU A 87 16.30 12.47 -13.92
C LEU A 87 15.61 13.59 -14.72
N TRP A 88 14.79 14.40 -14.07
CA TRP A 88 14.17 15.59 -14.65
C TRP A 88 14.91 16.89 -14.36
N LYS A 89 15.80 16.92 -13.37
CA LYS A 89 16.84 17.95 -13.25
C LYS A 89 17.96 17.70 -14.24
#